data_AF-A0A0G1TZ20-F1
#
_entry.id   AF-A0A0G1TZ20-F1
#
_cell.length_a   1.000
_cell.length_b   1.000
_cell.length_c   1.000
_cell.angle_alpha   90.00
_cell.angle_beta   90.00
_cell.angle_gamma   90.00
#
_symmetry.space_group_name_H-M   'P 1'
#
loop_
_entity.id
_entity.type
_entity.pdbx_description
1 polymer ?
#
loop_
_entity_poly.entity_id
_entity_poly.type
_entity_poly.pdbx_seq_one_letter_code
_entity_poly.pdbx_strand_id
1 'polypeptide(L)'
;MSLVDKINTALKMAMRERNTDKVGALRLILAVVQNLRIAKRENLTDEEVIAALQKEAKKRVEAKVIYEKAGRAELAAIEDRELKIIRQWL
;
A
#
# COMPACT_ATOMS: atom_id res chain seq x y z
N MET A 1 16.00 7.14 9.28
CA MET A 1 14.65 7.31 8.68
C MET A 1 13.84 6.09 9.03
N SER A 2 12.66 6.30 9.62
CA SER A 2 11.65 5.24 9.81
C SER A 2 11.15 4.70 8.47
N LEU A 3 10.48 3.55 8.47
CA LEU A 3 9.82 3.03 7.27
C LEU A 3 8.80 4.05 6.72
N VAL A 4 8.07 4.73 7.60
CA VAL A 4 7.11 5.78 7.24
C VAL A 4 7.79 6.95 6.54
N ASP A 5 8.98 7.36 6.97
CA ASP A 5 9.74 8.42 6.30
C ASP A 5 10.19 8.00 4.91
N LYS A 6 10.61 6.74 4.75
CA LYS A 6 11.01 6.19 3.44
C LYS A 6 9.83 6.18 2.47
N ILE A 7 8.65 5.76 2.92
CA ILE A 7 7.41 5.78 2.13
C ILE A 7 7.04 7.21 1.73
N ASN A 8 7.11 8.18 2.66
CA ASN A 8 6.83 9.58 2.36
C ASN A 8 7.81 10.16 1.32
N THR A 9 9.10 9.79 1.41
CA THR A 9 10.12 10.20 0.44
C THR A 9 9.83 9.61 -0.94
N ALA A 10 9.50 8.32 -1.01
CA ALA A 10 9.11 7.68 -2.26
C ALA A 10 7.83 8.27 -2.86
N LEU A 11 6.86 8.69 -2.03
CA LEU A 11 5.67 9.38 -2.53
C LEU A 11 6.03 10.70 -3.23
N LYS A 12 6.91 11.50 -2.61
CA LYS A 12 7.40 12.74 -3.21
C LYS A 12 8.12 12.49 -4.54
N MET A 13 8.93 11.44 -4.62
CA MET A 13 9.58 11.04 -5.87
C MET A 13 8.58 10.60 -6.93
N ALA A 14 7.63 9.73 -6.58
CA ALA A 14 6.59 9.24 -7.49
C ALA A 14 5.74 10.40 -8.05
N MET A 15 5.45 11.42 -7.24
CA MET A 15 4.77 12.63 -7.69
C MET A 15 5.60 13.43 -8.70
N ARG A 16 6.92 13.56 -8.49
CA ARG A 16 7.83 14.24 -9.44
C ARG A 16 7.92 13.47 -10.76
N GLU A 17 7.99 12.15 -10.68
CA GLU A 17 8.03 11.24 -11.84
C GLU A 17 6.67 11.11 -12.54
N ARG A 18 5.60 11.70 -11.99
CA ARG A 18 4.22 11.55 -12.46
C ARG A 18 3.78 10.08 -12.57
N ASN A 19 4.33 9.21 -11.72
CA ASN A 19 3.98 7.80 -11.67
C ASN A 19 2.68 7.63 -10.87
N THR A 20 1.54 7.71 -11.56
CA THR A 20 0.20 7.69 -10.95
C THR A 20 -0.08 6.43 -10.15
N ASP A 21 0.38 5.27 -10.63
CA ASP A 21 0.19 3.97 -9.96
C ASP A 21 0.95 3.94 -8.61
N LYS A 22 2.23 4.36 -8.61
CA LYS A 22 2.99 4.50 -7.36
C LYS A 22 2.37 5.51 -6.42
N VAL A 23 1.92 6.66 -6.93
CA VAL A 23 1.28 7.70 -6.10
C VAL A 23 0.03 7.15 -5.41
N GLY A 24 -0.83 6.44 -6.14
CA GLY A 24 -2.05 5.83 -5.59
C GLY A 24 -1.73 4.83 -4.48
N ALA A 25 -0.86 3.85 -4.78
CA ALA A 25 -0.49 2.82 -3.81
C ALA A 25 0.21 3.40 -2.56
N LEU A 26 1.14 4.35 -2.72
CA LEU A 26 1.85 4.96 -1.59
C LEU A 26 0.92 5.79 -0.70
N ARG A 27 -0.07 6.48 -1.27
CA ARG A 27 -1.10 7.20 -0.49
C ARG A 27 -1.98 6.24 0.30
N LEU A 28 -2.39 5.14 -0.31
CA LEU A 28 -3.14 4.09 0.38
C LEU A 28 -2.35 3.53 1.57
N ILE A 29 -1.09 3.15 1.35
CA ILE A 29 -0.17 2.66 2.39
C ILE A 29 -0.11 3.65 3.56
N LEU A 30 0.14 4.94 3.27
CA LEU A 30 0.21 5.97 4.30
C LEU A 30 -1.12 6.16 5.04
N ALA A 31 -2.26 6.05 4.36
CA ALA A 31 -3.58 6.11 4.99
C ALA A 31 -3.81 4.93 5.94
N VAL A 32 -3.40 3.71 5.57
CA VAL A 32 -3.47 2.53 6.44
C VAL A 32 -2.62 2.72 7.70
N VAL A 33 -1.39 3.19 7.53
CA VAL A 33 -0.48 3.50 8.64
C VAL A 33 -1.07 4.58 9.55
N GLN A 34 -1.63 5.64 8.96
CA GLN A 34 -2.27 6.72 9.71
C GLN A 34 -3.47 6.21 10.54
N ASN A 35 -4.31 5.37 9.96
CA ASN A 35 -5.45 4.78 10.64
C ASN A 35 -5.01 3.88 11.80
N LEU A 36 -3.96 3.08 11.60
CA LEU A 36 -3.39 2.26 12.66
C LEU A 36 -2.83 3.11 13.81
N ARG A 37 -2.13 4.21 13.49
CA ARG A 37 -1.62 5.16 14.48
C ARG A 37 -2.75 5.78 15.31
N ILE A 38 -3.83 6.21 14.64
CA ILE A 38 -5.02 6.76 15.32
C ILE A 38 -5.65 5.71 16.24
N ALA A 39 -5.80 4.47 15.76
CA ALA A 39 -6.38 3.38 16.54
C ALA A 39 -5.54 3.02 17.77
N LYS A 40 -4.20 2.98 17.61
CA LYS A 40 -3.26 2.66 18.69
C LYS A 40 -3.12 3.80 19.72
N ARG A 41 -3.30 5.06 19.28
CA ARG A 41 -3.06 6.29 20.07
C ARG A 41 -1.61 6.47 20.54
N GLU A 42 -0.69 5.78 19.87
CA GLU A 42 0.76 5.84 20.13
C GLU A 42 1.52 5.86 18.81
N ASN A 43 2.85 6.04 18.90
CA ASN A 43 3.71 5.86 17.73
C ASN A 43 3.75 4.40 17.28
N LEU A 44 3.90 4.22 15.97
CA LEU A 44 4.06 2.91 15.35
C LEU A 44 5.54 2.58 15.22
N THR A 45 5.86 1.33 15.55
CA THR A 45 7.14 0.70 15.20
C THR A 45 7.14 0.30 13.73
N ASP A 46 8.34 0.13 13.15
CA ASP A 46 8.45 -0.32 11.76
C ASP A 46 7.86 -1.73 11.58
N GLU A 47 7.95 -2.59 12.59
CA GLU A 47 7.34 -3.92 12.62
C GLU A 47 5.81 -3.88 12.54
N GLU A 48 5.17 -2.95 13.25
CA GLU A 48 3.71 -2.75 13.19
C GLU A 48 3.27 -2.23 11.82
N VAL A 49 4.08 -1.37 11.21
CA VAL A 49 3.85 -0.90 9.83
C VAL A 49 3.96 -2.08 8.87
N ILE A 50 5.02 -2.89 8.95
CA ILE A 50 5.19 -4.10 8.11
C ILE A 50 3.99 -5.04 8.28
N ALA A 51 3.55 -5.29 9.51
CA ALA A 51 2.39 -6.15 9.78
C ALA A 51 1.10 -5.61 9.14
N ALA A 52 0.90 -4.30 9.13
CA ALA A 52 -0.23 -3.67 8.45
C ALA A 52 -0.13 -3.83 6.92
N LEU A 53 1.07 -3.68 6.36
CA LEU A 53 1.31 -3.84 4.92
C LEU A 53 1.14 -5.30 4.47
N GLN A 54 1.51 -6.28 5.30
CA GLN A 54 1.25 -7.70 5.01
C GLN A 54 -0.26 -7.97 4.92
N LYS A 55 -1.05 -7.41 5.84
CA LYS A 55 -2.52 -7.51 5.79
C LYS A 55 -3.07 -6.87 4.52
N GLU A 56 -2.57 -5.70 4.15
CA GLU A 56 -3.03 -5.02 2.94
C GLU A 56 -2.64 -5.79 1.67
N ALA A 57 -1.42 -6.32 1.59
CA ALA A 57 -0.98 -7.19 0.49
C ALA A 57 -1.88 -8.42 0.34
N LYS A 58 -2.29 -9.04 1.45
CA LYS A 58 -3.23 -10.18 1.43
C LYS A 58 -4.58 -9.77 0.85
N LYS A 59 -5.13 -8.62 1.25
CA LYS A 59 -6.40 -8.12 0.68
C LYS A 59 -6.32 -7.90 -0.82
N ARG A 60 -5.19 -7.40 -1.35
CA ARG A 60 -5.00 -7.22 -2.81
C ARG A 60 -4.99 -8.55 -3.55
N VAL A 61 -4.36 -9.58 -3.00
CA VAL A 61 -4.41 -10.94 -3.57
C VAL A 61 -5.85 -11.45 -3.60
N GLU A 62 -6.60 -11.31 -2.51
CA GLU A 62 -7.98 -11.75 -2.42
C GLU A 62 -8.90 -10.97 -3.37
N ALA A 63 -8.77 -9.64 -3.42
CA ALA A 63 -9.54 -8.77 -4.31
C ALA A 63 -9.26 -9.06 -5.78
N LYS A 64 -7.98 -9.27 -6.15
CA LYS A 64 -7.59 -9.68 -7.50
C LYS A 64 -8.35 -10.93 -7.94
N VAL A 65 -8.35 -11.99 -7.11
CA VAL A 65 -9.05 -13.25 -7.40
C VAL A 65 -10.55 -13.04 -7.55
N ILE A 66 -11.15 -12.18 -6.72
CA ILE A 66 -12.58 -11.84 -6.81
C ILE A 66 -12.88 -11.14 -8.13
N TYR A 67 -12.08 -10.15 -8.54
CA TYR A 67 -12.27 -9.43 -9.80
C TYR A 67 -12.05 -10.31 -11.03
N GLU A 68 -11.05 -11.19 -11.00
CA GLU A 68 -10.82 -12.19 -12.07
C GLU A 68 -12.04 -13.10 -12.23
N LYS A 69 -12.57 -13.64 -11.12
CA LYS A 69 -13.78 -14.48 -11.13
C LYS A 69 -15.03 -13.74 -11.61
N ALA A 70 -15.10 -12.42 -11.38
CA ALA A 70 -16.20 -11.57 -11.82
C ALA A 70 -16.03 -11.06 -13.27
N GLY A 71 -14.99 -11.47 -13.99
CA GLY A 71 -14.72 -11.02 -15.37
C GLY A 71 -14.23 -9.58 -15.47
N ARG A 72 -13.80 -8.97 -14.37
CA ARG A 72 -13.31 -7.57 -14.30
C ARG A 72 -11.78 -7.53 -14.33
N ALA A 73 -11.21 -7.91 -15.46
CA ALA A 73 -9.76 -8.05 -15.64
C ALA A 73 -9.01 -6.72 -15.41
N GLU A 74 -9.62 -5.58 -15.74
CA GLU A 74 -9.08 -4.25 -15.53
C GLU A 74 -8.88 -3.93 -14.03
N LEU A 75 -9.84 -4.34 -13.18
CA LEU A 75 -9.74 -4.15 -11.73
C LEU A 75 -8.72 -5.11 -11.12
N ALA A 76 -8.70 -6.37 -11.57
CA ALA A 76 -7.68 -7.34 -11.16
C ALA A 76 -6.25 -6.86 -11.48
N ALA A 77 -6.06 -6.21 -12.63
CA ALA A 77 -4.78 -5.64 -13.01
C ALA A 77 -4.37 -4.45 -12.12
N ILE A 78 -5.34 -3.64 -11.66
CA ILE A 78 -5.09 -2.58 -10.68
C ILE A 78 -4.62 -3.19 -9.35
N GLU A 79 -5.32 -4.18 -8.83
CA GLU A 79 -4.94 -4.87 -7.59
C GLU A 79 -3.53 -5.50 -7.68
N ASP A 80 -3.19 -6.07 -8.84
CA ASP A 80 -1.85 -6.64 -9.08
C ASP A 80 -0.75 -5.56 -9.08
N ARG A 81 -1.00 -4.39 -9.68
CA ARG A 81 -0.06 -3.27 -9.67
C ARG A 81 0.13 -2.72 -8.26
N GLU A 82 -0.96 -2.52 -7.51
CA GLU A 82 -0.89 -2.07 -6.12
C GLU A 82 -0.15 -3.07 -5.23
N LEU A 83 -0.45 -4.37 -5.38
CA LEU A 83 0.24 -5.45 -4.66
C LEU A 83 1.75 -5.43 -4.89
N LYS A 84 2.19 -5.27 -6.14
CA LYS A 84 3.63 -5.18 -6.48
C LYS A 84 4.30 -4.00 -5.81
N ILE A 85 3.62 -2.87 -5.65
CA ILE A 85 4.16 -1.70 -4.96
C ILE A 85 4.20 -1.94 -3.45
N ILE A 86 3.14 -2.48 -2.85
CA ILE A 86 3.11 -2.79 -1.40
C ILE A 86 4.24 -3.75 -1.03
N ARG A 87 4.50 -4.76 -1.86
CA ARG A 87 5.58 -5.74 -1.64
C ARG A 87 6.99 -5.15 -1.64
N GLN A 88 7.20 -3.93 -2.17
CA GLN A 88 8.50 -3.25 -2.11
C GLN A 88 8.83 -2.71 -0.71
N TRP A 89 7.85 -2.72 0.20
CA TRP A 89 7.93 -2.16 1.55
C TRP A 89 7.82 -3.23 2.66
N LEU A 90 7.84 -4.51 2.26
CA LEU A 90 7.88 -5.67 3.14
C LEU A 90 9.29 -6.24 3.17
#